data_AF-A0A918I1M4-F1
#
_entry.id   AF-A0A918I1M4-F1
#
_cell.length_a   1.000
_cell.length_b   1.000
_cell.length_c   1.000
_cell.angle_alpha   90.00
_cell.angle_beta   90.00
_cell.angle_gamma   90.00
#
_symmetry.space_group_name_H-M   'P 1'
#
loop_
_entity.id
_entity.type
_entity.pdbx_description
1 polymer ?
#
loop_
_entity_poly.entity_id
_entity_poly.type
_entity_poly.pdbx_seq_one_letter_code
_entity_poly.pdbx_strand_id
1 'polypeptide(L)' 'MATVFSVQADSREECAVELARLCRLFGLEPVLAPSRSIGTGRWLARARSSVDSQESPAH' A
#
# COMPACT_ATOMS: atom_id res chain seq x y z
N MET A 1 11.66 -3.55 -9.76
CA MET A 1 11.88 -3.06 -8.38
C MET A 1 10.51 -2.63 -7.91
N ALA A 2 9.79 -3.48 -7.17
CA ALA A 2 8.34 -3.31 -7.01
C ALA A 2 7.98 -1.98 -6.29
N THR A 3 7.09 -1.21 -6.88
CA THR A 3 6.60 0.05 -6.30
C THR A 3 5.74 -0.25 -5.08
N VAL A 4 6.12 0.31 -3.92
CA VAL A 4 5.40 0.15 -2.66
C VAL A 4 4.78 1.47 -2.24
N PHE A 5 3.46 1.47 -2.05
CA PHE A 5 2.69 2.59 -1.55
C PHE A 5 2.47 2.42 -0.05
N SER A 6 2.71 3.48 0.73
CA SER A 6 2.50 3.50 2.18
C SER A 6 1.36 4.46 2.52
N VAL A 7 0.42 3.99 3.34
CA VAL A 7 -0.73 4.78 3.83
C VAL A 7 -0.50 5.06 5.30
N GLN A 8 -0.57 6.32 5.70
CA GLN A 8 -0.49 6.74 7.09
C GLN A 8 -1.76 7.47 7.51
N ALA A 9 -2.32 7.11 8.66
CA ALA A 9 -3.46 7.78 9.25
C ALA A 9 -3.36 7.81 10.78
N ASP A 10 -4.17 8.66 11.41
CA ASP A 10 -4.20 8.80 12.86
C ASP A 10 -5.05 7.70 13.54
N SER A 11 -5.94 7.04 12.79
CA SER A 11 -6.74 5.89 13.24
C SER A 11 -6.54 4.62 12.39
N ARG A 12 -6.90 3.46 12.95
CA ARG A 12 -6.81 2.16 12.26
C ARG A 12 -7.79 2.10 11.10
N GLU A 13 -9.00 2.59 11.35
CA GLU A 13 -10.14 2.55 10.45
C GLU A 13 -9.88 3.39 9.21
N GLU A 14 -9.41 4.64 9.37
CA GLU A 14 -9.03 5.50 8.25
C GLU A 14 -7.90 4.87 7.43
N CYS A 15 -6.89 4.30 8.10
CA CYS A 15 -5.78 3.62 7.42
C CYS A 15 -6.28 2.44 6.57
N ALA A 16 -7.23 1.66 7.08
CA ALA A 16 -7.84 0.54 6.36
C ALA A 16 -8.67 1.00 5.16
N VAL A 17 -9.48 2.04 5.33
CA VAL A 17 -10.34 2.62 4.28
C VAL A 17 -9.48 3.16 3.13
N GLU A 18 -8.46 3.95 3.44
CA GLU A 18 -7.58 4.52 2.43
C GLU A 18 -6.72 3.45 1.73
N LEU A 19 -6.25 2.43 2.47
CA LEU A 19 -5.57 1.28 1.87
C LEU A 19 -6.48 0.56 0.86
N ALA A 20 -7.72 0.23 1.25
CA ALA A 20 -8.67 -0.44 0.39
C ALA A 20 -9.01 0.40 -0.85
N ARG A 21 -9.17 1.71 -0.66
CA ARG A 21 -9.40 2.68 -1.74
C ARG A 21 -8.24 2.70 -2.73
N LEU A 22 -6.99 2.79 -2.26
CA LEU A 22 -5.80 2.76 -3.10
C LEU A 22 -5.65 1.43 -3.86
N CYS A 23 -5.87 0.30 -3.19
CA CYS A 23 -5.83 -1.00 -3.84
C CYS A 23 -6.85 -1.10 -4.96
N ARG A 24 -8.08 -0.61 -4.74
CA ARG A 24 -9.14 -0.61 -5.75
C ARG A 24 -8.85 0.32 -6.93
N LEU A 25 -8.32 1.53 -6.67
CA LEU A 25 -8.08 2.53 -7.71
C LEU A 25 -6.89 2.19 -8.61
N PHE A 26 -5.83 1.62 -8.03
CA PHE A 26 -4.56 1.39 -8.72
C PHE A 26 -4.26 -0.10 -8.96
N GLY A 27 -5.19 -1.00 -8.65
CA GLY A 27 -4.99 -2.45 -8.79
C GLY A 27 -3.84 -2.97 -7.94
N LEU A 28 -3.66 -2.41 -6.75
CA LEU A 28 -2.57 -2.78 -5.84
C LEU A 28 -2.97 -3.97 -4.98
N GLU A 29 -1.98 -4.71 -4.52
CA GLU A 29 -2.17 -5.75 -3.53
C GLU A 29 -1.72 -5.25 -2.14
N PRO A 30 -2.56 -5.40 -1.10
CA PRO A 30 -2.15 -5.07 0.26
C PRO A 30 -1.07 -6.06 0.74
N VAL A 31 0.07 -5.53 1.18
CA VAL A 31 1.19 -6.33 1.70
C VAL A 31 1.37 -6.17 3.21
N LEU A 32 0.83 -5.08 3.77
CA LEU A 32 0.84 -4.83 5.21
C LEU A 32 -0.51 -4.26 5.61
N ALA A 33 -1.21 -5.01 6.47
CA ALA A 33 -2.43 -4.53 7.13
C ALA A 33 -2.10 -3.35 8.08
N PRO A 34 -3.07 -2.47 8.38
CA PRO A 34 -2.86 -1.36 9.31
C PRO A 34 -2.23 -1.80 10.62
N SER A 35 -1.03 -1.30 10.89
CA SER A 35 -0.26 -1.56 12.10
C SER A 35 0.25 -0.26 12.71
N ARG A 36 0.36 -0.22 14.03
CA ARG A 36 0.78 0.99 14.75
C ARG A 36 2.28 1.16 14.65
N SER A 37 2.71 2.24 14.00
CA SER A 37 4.14 2.60 13.89
C SER A 37 4.64 3.16 15.22
N ILE A 38 5.62 2.48 15.82
CA ILE A 38 6.19 2.88 17.12
C ILE A 38 6.92 4.23 17.02
N GLY A 39 7.54 4.55 15.87
CA GLY A 39 8.31 5.79 15.70
C GLY A 39 7.47 7.05 15.50
N THR A 40 6.29 6.95 14.87
CA THR A 40 5.44 8.11 14.54
C THR A 40 4.13 8.14 15.32
N GLY A 41 3.80 7.06 16.05
CA GLY A 41 2.53 6.91 16.75
C GLY A 41 1.32 6.67 15.84
N ARG A 42 1.51 6.72 14.51
CA ARG A 42 0.46 6.63 13.49
C ARG A 42 0.20 5.20 13.01
N TRP A 43 -0.96 4.98 12.43
CA TRP A 43 -1.29 3.75 11.74
C TRP A 43 -0.65 3.74 10.36
N LEU A 44 0.00 2.63 10.01
CA LEU A 44 0.68 2.43 8.75
C LEU A 44 0.17 1.16 8.08
N ALA A 45 -0.22 1.28 6.81
CA ALA A 45 -0.48 0.15 5.92
C ALA A 45 0.34 0.28 4.64
N ARG A 46 0.54 -0.83 3.92
CA ARG A 46 1.28 -0.82 2.65
C ARG A 46 0.60 -1.68 1.61
N ALA A 47 0.69 -1.22 0.37
CA ALA A 47 0.29 -1.97 -0.81
C ALA A 47 1.41 -1.95 -1.86
N ARG A 48 1.52 -3.00 -2.67
CA ARG A 48 2.48 -3.08 -3.78
C ARG A 48 1.74 -3.01 -5.12
N SER A 49 2.37 -2.44 -6.13
CA SER A 49 1.88 -2.57 -7.50
C SER A 49 2.08 -3.99 -8.01
N SER A 50 1.01 -4.63 -8.48
CA SER A 50 1.08 -5.92 -9.18
C SER A 50 1.78 -5.80 -10.54
N VAL A 51 1.92 -4.57 -11.06
CA VAL A 51 2.50 -4.27 -12.38
C VAL A 51 4.03 -4.42 -12.44
N ASP A 52 4.72 -4.88 -11.40
CA ASP A 52 6.12 -5.37 -11.49
C ASP A 52 6.13 -6.77 -12.13
N SER A 53 5.54 -6.92 -13.31
CA SER A 53 5.58 -8.15 -14.11
C SER A 53 5.66 -7.92 -15.62
N GLN A 54 5.70 -6.68 -16.12
CA GLN A 54 5.74 -6.43 -17.57
C GLN A 54 6.62 -5.23 -17.95
N GLU A 55 7.95 -5.38 -17.84
CA GLU A 55 8.88 -4.70 -18.74
C GLU A 55 9.95 -5.70 -19.21
N SER A 56 9.61 -6.44 -20.25
CA SER A 56 10.58 -6.86 -21.27
C SER A 56 10.03 -6.41 -22.63
N PRO A 57 10.39 -5.22 -23.13
CA PRO A 57 10.30 -4.96 -24.55
C PRO A 57 11.48 -5.70 -25.19
N ALA A 58 11.22 -6.88 -25.76
CA ALA A 58 12.20 -7.60 -26.56
C ALA A 58 11.70 -7.68 -28.02
N HIS A 59 12.36 -6.83 -28.82
CA HIS A 59 12.53 -6.85 -30.28
C HIS A 59 11.38 -6.37 -31.17
#